data_AF-A0AAW1GXC4-F1
#
_entry.id   AF-A0AAW1GXC4-F1
#
_cell.length_a   1.000
_cell.length_b   1.000
_cell.length_c   1.000
_cell.angle_alpha   90.00
_cell.angle_beta   90.00
_cell.angle_gamma   90.00
#
_symmetry.space_group_name_H-M   'P 1'
#
loop_
_entity.id
_entity.type
_entity.pdbx_description
1 polymer ?
#
loop_
_entity_poly.entity_id
_entity_poly.type
_entity_poly.pdbx_seq_one_letter_code
_entity_poly.pdbx_strand_id
1 'polypeptide(L)'
;MGQVLSYIWKCLRYETRKNLKKDKHNHLIDPLQEQQSHYITIPTGETEHVSSSNPENVVADLTPDIPCSVVDLGSVDQNDTKKEDENCVEHSSKGYVEENAEKLIQVVENKIIEEKEVVNKVSNELKGTSIKRIGQYTSKQKILLVGEGDFSFSASLAVAFGSASNIVATSLNSQDFLIENYGNFLTNKMELVTRGATVVHGVDVRAMVKDTFLSSLIFDRIIFNFPHAGKFGQSDSELRKHKELVRGFLRNAKKMINEDGEIHITHKSNGFYLKWDIPKIGSDQGL
;
A
#
# COMPACT_ATOMS: atom_id res chain seq x y z
N MET A 1 -8.95 20.26 -19.03
CA MET A 1 -8.56 19.71 -17.71
C MET A 1 -8.99 20.63 -16.56
N GLY A 2 -10.29 20.73 -16.24
CA GLY A 2 -10.73 21.67 -15.19
C GLY A 2 -12.11 21.42 -14.57
N GLN A 3 -12.82 20.34 -14.94
CA GLN A 3 -14.21 20.13 -14.48
C GLN A 3 -14.35 19.07 -13.38
N VAL A 4 -13.41 18.14 -13.23
CA VAL A 4 -13.53 17.03 -12.27
C VAL A 4 -13.13 17.44 -10.85
N LEU A 5 -12.10 18.28 -10.71
CA LEU A 5 -11.80 18.95 -9.43
C LEU A 5 -12.95 19.89 -9.04
N SER A 6 -13.65 20.50 -9.99
CA SER A 6 -14.83 21.32 -9.67
C SER A 6 -15.99 20.52 -9.07
N TYR A 7 -16.14 19.21 -9.34
CA TYR A 7 -17.30 18.46 -8.85
C TYR A 7 -17.11 17.96 -7.42
N ILE A 8 -15.94 17.37 -7.12
CA ILE A 8 -15.59 16.92 -5.77
C ILE A 8 -15.53 18.13 -4.81
N TRP A 9 -15.02 19.27 -5.31
CA TRP A 9 -14.93 20.50 -4.56
C TRP A 9 -16.27 21.24 -4.44
N LYS A 10 -17.21 21.06 -5.38
CA LYS A 10 -18.60 21.56 -5.25
C LYS A 10 -19.38 20.79 -4.18
N CYS A 11 -19.19 19.47 -4.07
CA CYS A 11 -19.80 18.66 -3.01
C CYS A 11 -19.27 19.06 -1.63
N LEU A 12 -17.95 19.27 -1.49
CA LEU A 12 -17.37 19.78 -0.24
C LEU A 12 -17.83 21.22 0.08
N ARG A 13 -17.96 22.10 -0.93
CA ARG A 13 -18.48 23.48 -0.78
C ARG A 13 -19.92 23.58 -0.27
N TYR A 14 -20.79 22.63 -0.62
CA TYR A 14 -22.22 22.71 -0.31
C TYR A 14 -22.45 22.53 1.21
N GLU A 15 -21.75 21.58 1.82
CA GLU A 15 -21.87 21.28 3.26
C GLU A 15 -21.22 22.36 4.14
N THR A 16 -20.13 22.98 3.71
CA THR A 16 -19.48 24.05 4.52
C THR A 16 -20.30 25.35 4.56
N ARG A 17 -21.11 25.63 3.53
CA ARG A 17 -21.93 26.86 3.47
C ARG A 17 -23.14 26.86 4.41
N LYS A 18 -23.64 25.70 4.83
CA LYS A 18 -24.74 25.63 5.81
C LYS A 18 -24.33 26.06 7.23
N ASN A 19 -23.03 26.09 7.54
CA ASN A 19 -22.55 26.27 8.92
C ASN A 19 -21.74 27.55 9.18
N LEU A 20 -21.66 28.49 8.24
CA LEU A 20 -20.94 29.76 8.46
C LEU A 20 -21.87 30.83 9.06
N LYS A 21 -21.66 31.16 10.34
CA LYS A 21 -22.23 32.36 10.96
C LYS A 21 -21.58 33.61 10.34
N LYS A 22 -22.42 34.58 9.96
CA LYS A 22 -21.98 35.87 9.41
C LYS A 22 -21.36 36.72 10.52
N ASP A 23 -20.10 37.11 10.38
CA ASP A 23 -19.49 38.14 11.22
C ASP A 23 -19.81 39.55 10.73
N LYS A 24 -19.81 40.50 11.67
CA LYS A 24 -20.37 41.87 11.58
C LYS A 24 -19.71 42.82 10.57
N HIS A 25 -18.76 42.37 9.77
CA HIS A 25 -18.01 43.22 8.83
C HIS A 25 -18.08 42.80 7.36
N ASN A 26 -19.10 42.04 6.95
CA ASN A 26 -19.57 41.88 5.55
C ASN A 26 -18.51 41.71 4.43
N HIS A 27 -17.30 41.29 4.76
CA HIS A 27 -16.28 40.91 3.80
C HIS A 27 -16.37 39.40 3.61
N LEU A 28 -16.88 38.99 2.46
CA LEU A 28 -16.66 37.65 1.93
C LEU A 28 -15.17 37.52 1.62
N ILE A 29 -14.39 36.97 2.55
CA ILE A 29 -13.08 36.44 2.20
C ILE A 29 -13.36 35.12 1.49
N ASP A 30 -13.19 35.09 0.17
CA ASP A 30 -13.18 33.84 -0.60
C ASP A 30 -11.91 33.05 -0.20
N PRO A 31 -12.00 31.91 0.51
CA PRO A 31 -10.82 31.21 1.02
C PRO A 31 -10.07 30.43 -0.07
N LEU A 32 -10.54 30.44 -1.32
CA LEU A 32 -9.79 29.90 -2.46
C LEU A 32 -8.68 30.84 -2.92
N GLN A 33 -7.75 31.00 -2.01
CA GLN A 33 -6.37 31.24 -2.36
C GLN A 33 -5.90 30.12 -3.31
N GLU A 34 -5.31 30.51 -4.44
CA GLU A 34 -4.68 29.63 -5.43
C GLU A 34 -3.90 28.50 -4.72
N GLN A 35 -4.14 27.26 -5.17
CA GLN A 35 -3.49 26.05 -4.64
C GLN A 35 -2.66 25.41 -5.75
N GLN A 36 -1.55 24.79 -5.38
CA GLN A 36 -0.67 24.06 -6.29
C GLN A 36 -0.35 22.68 -5.70
N SER A 37 -0.39 21.67 -6.56
CA SER A 37 0.08 20.33 -6.26
C SER A 37 1.45 20.11 -6.90
N HIS A 38 2.37 19.55 -6.12
CA HIS A 38 3.69 19.13 -6.55
C HIS A 38 3.75 17.61 -6.55
N TYR A 39 4.24 17.05 -7.65
CA TYR A 39 4.44 15.62 -7.86
C TYR A 39 5.95 15.40 -7.95
N ILE A 40 6.49 14.61 -7.04
CA ILE A 40 7.93 14.42 -6.88
C ILE A 40 8.21 12.92 -7.03
N THR A 41 9.10 12.55 -7.95
CA THR A 41 9.48 11.16 -8.27
C THR A 41 10.90 10.86 -7.77
N ILE A 42 11.34 9.61 -7.83
CA ILE A 42 12.76 9.29 -7.67
C ILE A 42 13.47 9.48 -9.02
N PRO A 43 14.64 10.13 -9.07
CA PRO A 43 15.43 10.21 -10.30
C PRO A 43 15.80 8.80 -10.79
N THR A 44 15.39 8.45 -12.01
CA THR A 44 15.86 7.24 -12.68
C THR A 44 17.29 7.49 -13.12
N GLY A 45 18.24 6.66 -12.67
CA GLY A 45 19.63 6.79 -13.06
C GLY A 45 19.80 6.58 -14.56
N GLU A 46 19.94 7.65 -15.34
CA GLU A 46 20.54 7.56 -16.66
C GLU A 46 22.03 7.22 -16.45
N THR A 47 22.43 6.04 -16.92
CA THR A 47 23.83 5.63 -16.93
C THR A 47 24.55 6.45 -18.00
N GLU A 48 25.32 7.45 -17.56
CA GLU A 48 26.29 8.10 -18.44
C GLU A 48 27.34 7.07 -18.87
N HIS A 49 27.31 6.71 -20.15
CA HIS A 49 28.37 5.97 -20.81
C HIS A 49 29.64 6.83 -20.84
N VAL A 50 30.56 6.61 -19.91
CA VAL A 50 31.95 7.06 -20.04
C VAL A 50 32.77 5.96 -20.70
N SER A 51 33.40 6.33 -21.80
CA SER A 51 34.24 5.52 -22.65
C SER A 51 35.66 5.39 -22.10
N SER A 52 36.11 4.13 -22.05
CA SER A 52 37.48 3.59 -22.20
C SER A 52 38.68 4.24 -21.48
N SER A 53 39.35 3.45 -20.64
CA SER A 53 40.73 3.02 -20.88
C SER A 53 41.05 1.72 -20.13
N ASN A 54 41.54 0.75 -20.90
CA ASN A 54 41.85 -0.66 -20.61
C ASN A 54 43.24 -0.82 -19.92
N PRO A 55 43.81 -2.03 -19.71
CA PRO A 55 43.55 -3.05 -18.67
C PRO A 55 44.82 -3.41 -17.86
N GLU A 56 44.74 -4.25 -16.82
CA GLU A 56 45.80 -5.25 -16.55
C GLU A 56 45.34 -6.39 -15.63
N ASN A 57 45.89 -7.57 -15.94
CA ASN A 57 45.57 -8.94 -15.53
C ASN A 57 45.75 -9.27 -14.04
N VAL A 58 44.92 -10.17 -13.49
CA VAL A 58 45.38 -11.35 -12.73
C VAL A 58 44.39 -12.52 -12.94
N VAL A 59 44.94 -13.69 -13.27
CA VAL A 59 44.27 -14.95 -13.62
C VAL A 59 44.40 -15.93 -12.46
N ALA A 60 43.33 -16.69 -12.15
CA ALA A 60 43.31 -18.00 -11.48
C ALA A 60 41.84 -18.47 -11.47
N ASP A 61 41.36 -19.28 -12.41
CA ASP A 61 41.49 -20.73 -12.56
C ASP A 61 41.51 -21.53 -11.24
N LEU A 62 40.49 -22.39 -11.09
CA LEU A 62 40.56 -23.82 -10.73
C LEU A 62 39.19 -24.28 -10.18
N THR A 63 38.42 -24.95 -11.04
CA THR A 63 37.49 -26.03 -10.65
C THR A 63 38.30 -27.27 -10.27
N PRO A 64 37.78 -28.19 -9.43
CA PRO A 64 37.21 -29.41 -10.04
C PRO A 64 36.08 -30.13 -9.26
N ASP A 65 35.27 -30.84 -10.06
CA ASP A 65 34.79 -32.22 -9.93
C ASP A 65 33.92 -32.73 -8.77
N ILE A 66 32.76 -33.27 -9.20
CA ILE A 66 31.91 -34.27 -8.55
C ILE A 66 32.59 -35.64 -8.67
N PRO A 67 32.39 -36.59 -7.72
CA PRO A 67 31.57 -37.75 -8.11
C PRO A 67 30.64 -38.28 -7.01
N CYS A 68 29.48 -38.76 -7.47
CA CYS A 68 28.58 -39.66 -6.75
C CYS A 68 29.29 -40.96 -6.34
N SER A 69 29.04 -41.43 -5.12
CA SER A 69 29.34 -42.80 -4.69
C SER A 69 28.04 -43.59 -4.50
N VAL A 70 27.82 -44.54 -5.41
CA VAL A 70 27.02 -45.76 -5.25
C VAL A 70 27.91 -46.86 -4.64
N VAL A 71 27.28 -47.96 -4.19
CA VAL A 71 27.78 -49.21 -3.55
C VAL A 71 27.86 -49.15 -2.01
N ASP A 72 27.46 -50.16 -1.24
CA ASP A 72 27.51 -51.60 -1.50
C ASP A 72 26.49 -52.41 -0.66
N LEU A 73 26.17 -53.60 -1.20
CA LEU A 73 25.37 -54.68 -0.65
C LEU A 73 26.13 -55.40 0.48
N GLY A 74 25.45 -55.65 1.60
CA GLY A 74 25.94 -56.47 2.71
C GLY A 74 24.98 -57.64 2.95
N SER A 75 25.46 -58.82 2.59
CA SER A 75 24.91 -60.17 2.65
C SER A 75 24.52 -60.71 4.04
N VAL A 76 23.42 -61.49 4.03
CA VAL A 76 23.27 -62.86 4.58
C VAL A 76 23.34 -63.04 6.11
N ASP A 77 22.24 -63.55 6.67
CA ASP A 77 22.33 -64.71 7.57
C ASP A 77 21.14 -65.65 7.43
N GLN A 78 21.44 -66.93 7.64
CA GLN A 78 20.73 -68.11 7.17
C GLN A 78 19.64 -68.62 8.13
N ASN A 79 18.70 -69.38 7.52
CA ASN A 79 18.00 -70.56 8.02
C ASN A 79 17.18 -70.44 9.32
N ASP A 80 15.87 -70.70 9.21
CA ASP A 80 15.41 -71.99 9.71
C ASP A 80 14.12 -72.49 9.04
N THR A 81 14.09 -73.80 8.86
CA THR A 81 13.12 -74.56 8.09
C THR A 81 12.03 -75.07 9.03
N LYS A 82 10.76 -75.01 8.62
CA LYS A 82 9.75 -76.06 8.93
C LYS A 82 8.52 -75.92 8.04
N LYS A 83 8.29 -76.99 7.28
CA LYS A 83 7.06 -77.28 6.53
C LYS A 83 6.00 -77.77 7.52
N GLU A 84 4.76 -77.33 7.36
CA GLU A 84 3.57 -78.18 7.53
C GLU A 84 2.56 -77.77 6.46
N ASP A 85 2.16 -78.77 5.66
CA ASP A 85 1.06 -78.69 4.72
C ASP A 85 -0.26 -78.62 5.49
N GLU A 86 -1.25 -77.87 5.01
CA GLU A 86 -2.60 -78.41 4.78
C GLU A 86 -3.53 -77.40 4.09
N ASN A 87 -4.42 -78.01 3.30
CA ASN A 87 -5.27 -77.44 2.28
C ASN A 87 -6.60 -76.92 2.87
N CYS A 88 -7.28 -76.06 2.09
CA CYS A 88 -8.73 -75.91 1.94
C CYS A 88 -9.34 -74.53 2.22
N VAL A 89 -10.27 -74.21 1.31
CA VAL A 89 -11.41 -73.28 1.35
C VAL A 89 -11.20 -71.91 0.70
N GLU A 90 -11.43 -71.89 -0.63
CA GLU A 90 -11.96 -70.72 -1.33
C GLU A 90 -13.30 -70.30 -0.69
N HIS A 91 -13.36 -69.11 -0.08
CA HIS A 91 -14.63 -68.42 0.15
C HIS A 91 -14.50 -66.91 -0.11
N SER A 92 -15.06 -66.49 -1.25
CA SER A 92 -15.85 -65.27 -1.47
C SER A 92 -15.61 -64.11 -0.49
N SER A 93 -14.63 -63.24 -0.77
CA SER A 93 -14.49 -61.93 -0.08
C SER A 93 -14.14 -60.76 -1.02
N LYS A 94 -14.12 -60.99 -2.34
CA LYS A 94 -13.69 -59.96 -3.31
C LYS A 94 -14.75 -58.88 -3.62
N GLY A 95 -16.03 -59.13 -3.33
CA GLY A 95 -17.13 -58.22 -3.73
C GLY A 95 -17.44 -57.07 -2.76
N TYR A 96 -17.01 -57.14 -1.49
CA TYR A 96 -17.40 -56.14 -0.47
C TYR A 96 -16.41 -54.99 -0.29
N VAL A 97 -15.23 -55.06 -0.90
CA VAL A 97 -14.17 -54.03 -0.76
C VAL A 97 -14.18 -53.04 -1.93
N GLU A 98 -14.58 -53.47 -3.14
CA GLU A 98 -14.64 -52.61 -4.34
C GLU A 98 -15.81 -51.61 -4.30
N GLU A 99 -17.01 -52.03 -3.84
CA GLU A 99 -18.20 -51.16 -3.82
C GLU A 99 -18.05 -49.96 -2.86
N ASN A 100 -17.24 -50.12 -1.81
CA ASN A 100 -16.93 -49.04 -0.86
C ASN A 100 -15.85 -48.08 -1.39
N ALA A 101 -14.92 -48.58 -2.22
CA ALA A 101 -13.87 -47.75 -2.81
C ALA A 101 -14.46 -46.80 -3.86
N GLU A 102 -15.39 -47.27 -4.69
CA GLU A 102 -16.08 -46.44 -5.69
C GLU A 102 -16.90 -45.31 -5.04
N LYS A 103 -17.61 -45.61 -3.94
CA LYS A 103 -18.31 -44.58 -3.14
C LYS A 103 -17.35 -43.54 -2.56
N LEU A 104 -16.20 -43.96 -2.07
CA LEU A 104 -15.18 -43.04 -1.53
C LEU A 104 -14.59 -42.15 -2.62
N ILE A 105 -14.30 -42.70 -3.80
CA ILE A 105 -13.83 -41.94 -4.96
C ILE A 105 -14.86 -40.87 -5.35
N GLN A 106 -16.14 -41.23 -5.42
CA GLN A 106 -17.21 -40.29 -5.76
C GLN A 106 -17.34 -39.13 -4.75
N VAL A 107 -17.20 -39.42 -3.45
CA VAL A 107 -17.23 -38.39 -2.39
C VAL A 107 -16.05 -37.43 -2.51
N VAL A 108 -14.86 -37.95 -2.81
CA VAL A 108 -13.65 -37.12 -3.00
C VAL A 108 -13.79 -36.26 -4.25
N GLU A 109 -14.26 -36.81 -5.36
CA GLU A 109 -14.48 -36.07 -6.60
C GLU A 109 -15.50 -34.94 -6.43
N ASN A 110 -16.62 -35.20 -5.76
CA ASN A 110 -17.64 -34.19 -5.47
C ASN A 110 -17.06 -33.05 -4.62
N LYS A 111 -16.23 -33.36 -3.61
CA LYS A 111 -15.58 -32.36 -2.76
C LYS A 111 -14.58 -31.50 -3.53
N ILE A 112 -13.82 -32.11 -4.45
CA ILE A 112 -12.89 -31.39 -5.33
C ILE A 112 -13.66 -30.46 -6.28
N ILE A 113 -14.83 -30.88 -6.77
CA ILE A 113 -15.69 -30.06 -7.62
C ILE A 113 -16.22 -28.84 -6.85
N GLU A 114 -16.71 -29.03 -5.63
CA GLU A 114 -17.16 -27.94 -4.75
C GLU A 114 -16.04 -26.92 -4.48
N GLU A 115 -14.84 -27.38 -4.14
CA GLU A 115 -13.69 -26.50 -3.93
C GLU A 115 -13.30 -25.75 -5.21
N LYS A 116 -13.33 -26.42 -6.37
CA LYS A 116 -13.05 -25.79 -7.67
C LYS A 116 -14.12 -24.77 -8.07
N GLU A 117 -15.39 -24.99 -7.74
CA GLU A 117 -16.46 -24.03 -7.99
C GLU A 117 -16.30 -22.76 -7.13
N VAL A 118 -15.95 -22.92 -5.86
CA VAL A 118 -15.65 -21.79 -4.96
C VAL A 118 -14.46 -20.99 -5.49
N VAL A 119 -13.37 -21.66 -5.88
CA VAL A 119 -12.19 -21.01 -6.46
C VAL A 119 -12.52 -20.30 -7.77
N ASN A 120 -13.30 -20.91 -8.65
CA ASN A 120 -13.73 -20.29 -9.90
C ASN A 120 -14.65 -19.09 -9.68
N LYS A 121 -15.55 -19.15 -8.68
CA LYS A 121 -16.41 -18.02 -8.32
C LYS A 121 -15.59 -16.84 -7.80
N VAL A 122 -14.64 -17.08 -6.89
CA VAL A 122 -13.70 -16.06 -6.40
C VAL A 122 -12.84 -15.51 -7.54
N SER A 123 -12.34 -16.38 -8.42
CA SER A 123 -11.53 -15.99 -9.57
C SER A 123 -12.32 -15.15 -10.57
N ASN A 124 -13.60 -15.46 -10.79
CA ASN A 124 -14.49 -14.69 -11.67
C ASN A 124 -14.91 -13.34 -11.05
N GLU A 125 -15.10 -13.26 -9.73
CA GLU A 125 -15.30 -11.97 -9.03
C GLU A 125 -14.05 -11.09 -9.10
N LEU A 126 -12.85 -11.66 -9.01
CA LEU A 126 -11.58 -10.94 -9.16
C LEU A 126 -11.32 -10.49 -10.61
N LYS A 127 -11.70 -11.30 -11.61
CA LYS A 127 -11.52 -11.01 -13.04
C LYS A 127 -12.41 -9.86 -13.56
N GLY A 128 -13.40 -9.41 -12.78
CA GLY A 128 -14.35 -8.35 -13.16
C GLY A 128 -14.02 -6.93 -12.66
N THR A 129 -12.93 -6.72 -11.91
CA THR A 129 -12.70 -5.40 -11.29
C THR A 129 -11.97 -4.46 -12.24
N SER A 130 -12.74 -3.74 -13.06
CA SER A 130 -12.21 -2.58 -13.82
C SER A 130 -11.49 -1.62 -12.87
N ILE A 131 -10.30 -1.17 -13.27
CA ILE A 131 -9.50 -0.22 -12.48
C ILE A 131 -10.31 1.08 -12.37
N LYS A 132 -10.63 1.48 -11.14
CA LYS A 132 -11.29 2.76 -10.91
C LYS A 132 -10.24 3.85 -10.77
N ARG A 133 -10.51 5.03 -11.33
CA ARG A 133 -9.58 6.16 -11.36
C ARG A 133 -10.29 7.44 -10.94
N ILE A 134 -9.62 8.24 -10.13
CA ILE A 134 -10.04 9.58 -9.74
C ILE A 134 -8.82 10.50 -9.77
N GLY A 135 -8.85 11.51 -10.65
CA GLY A 135 -7.69 12.37 -10.88
C GLY A 135 -6.48 11.56 -11.37
N GLN A 136 -5.42 11.55 -10.56
CA GLN A 136 -4.17 10.83 -10.82
C GLN A 136 -4.07 9.50 -10.06
N TYR A 137 -5.06 9.21 -9.21
CA TYR A 137 -5.05 8.03 -8.34
C TYR A 137 -5.91 6.92 -8.94
N THR A 138 -5.47 5.68 -8.77
CA THR A 138 -6.18 4.49 -9.24
C THR A 138 -6.32 3.45 -8.12
N SER A 139 -7.35 2.61 -8.23
CA SER A 139 -7.61 1.53 -7.27
C SER A 139 -6.56 0.40 -7.28
N LYS A 140 -5.56 0.46 -8.17
CA LYS A 140 -4.43 -0.47 -8.21
C LYS A 140 -3.22 0.00 -7.40
N GLN A 141 -3.11 1.29 -7.14
CA GLN A 141 -1.97 1.86 -6.41
C GLN A 141 -2.12 1.61 -4.92
N LYS A 142 -1.03 1.28 -4.23
CA LYS A 142 -0.96 1.30 -2.78
C LYS A 142 -0.68 2.74 -2.32
N ILE A 143 -1.60 3.32 -1.56
CA ILE A 143 -1.61 4.76 -1.24
C ILE A 143 -1.44 4.97 0.27
N LEU A 144 -0.46 5.78 0.65
CA LEU A 144 -0.31 6.32 1.99
C LEU A 144 -0.77 7.78 2.00
N LEU A 145 -1.70 8.13 2.89
CA LEU A 145 -2.08 9.51 3.17
C LEU A 145 -1.57 9.90 4.55
N VAL A 146 -0.88 11.03 4.64
CA VAL A 146 -0.27 11.50 5.89
C VAL A 146 -0.77 12.87 6.31
N GLY A 147 -0.85 13.07 7.63
CA GLY A 147 -1.31 14.32 8.21
C GLY A 147 -2.78 14.60 7.93
N GLU A 148 -3.60 13.55 7.80
CA GLU A 148 -5.04 13.71 7.65
C GLU A 148 -5.61 14.40 8.91
N GLY A 149 -6.47 15.39 8.68
CA GLY A 149 -7.29 16.00 9.74
C GLY A 149 -8.54 15.16 9.99
N ASP A 150 -9.64 15.53 9.34
CA ASP A 150 -10.92 14.82 9.47
C ASP A 150 -11.05 13.58 8.55
N PHE A 151 -9.99 13.19 7.82
CA PHE A 151 -9.95 12.06 6.89
C PHE A 151 -10.86 12.17 5.65
N SER A 152 -11.44 13.35 5.38
CA SER A 152 -12.38 13.54 4.26
C SER A 152 -11.78 13.24 2.89
N PHE A 153 -10.51 13.61 2.66
CA PHE A 153 -9.84 13.36 1.39
C PHE A 153 -9.63 11.86 1.17
N SER A 154 -9.10 11.14 2.16
CA SER A 154 -8.97 9.68 2.12
C SER A 154 -10.32 8.99 1.90
N ALA A 155 -11.37 9.40 2.62
CA ALA A 155 -12.71 8.83 2.48
C ALA A 155 -13.26 9.04 1.05
N SER A 156 -13.01 10.21 0.44
CA SER A 156 -13.42 10.47 -0.94
C SER A 156 -12.74 9.55 -1.97
N LEU A 157 -11.45 9.21 -1.77
CA LEU A 157 -10.75 8.23 -2.60
C LEU A 157 -11.33 6.83 -2.44
N ALA A 158 -11.57 6.42 -1.19
CA ALA A 158 -12.18 5.14 -0.87
C ALA A 158 -13.56 4.96 -1.53
N VAL A 159 -14.41 5.99 -1.48
CA VAL A 159 -15.72 6.00 -2.16
C VAL A 159 -15.55 5.89 -3.67
N ALA A 160 -14.66 6.67 -4.27
CA ALA A 160 -14.44 6.68 -5.71
C ALA A 160 -13.90 5.33 -6.24
N PHE A 161 -13.03 4.67 -5.47
CA PHE A 161 -12.55 3.33 -5.78
C PHE A 161 -13.58 2.24 -5.43
N GLY A 162 -14.54 2.54 -4.57
CA GLY A 162 -15.51 1.59 -4.02
C GLY A 162 -14.90 0.57 -3.05
N SER A 163 -13.58 0.60 -2.86
CA SER A 163 -12.80 -0.19 -1.91
C SER A 163 -11.60 0.66 -1.48
N ALA A 164 -11.03 0.34 -0.32
CA ALA A 164 -9.90 1.04 0.24
C ALA A 164 -8.87 0.09 0.87
N SER A 165 -8.88 -1.19 0.51
CA SER A 165 -7.88 -2.18 0.98
C SER A 165 -6.43 -1.81 0.62
N ASN A 166 -6.27 -0.94 -0.39
CA ASN A 166 -5.01 -0.38 -0.84
C ASN A 166 -4.65 0.97 -0.18
N ILE A 167 -5.44 1.47 0.76
CA ILE A 167 -5.28 2.78 1.40
C ILE A 167 -4.86 2.63 2.86
N VAL A 168 -3.79 3.32 3.23
CA VAL A 168 -3.41 3.61 4.62
C VAL A 168 -3.52 5.10 4.85
N ALA A 169 -4.39 5.52 5.77
CA ALA A 169 -4.60 6.92 6.11
C ALA A 169 -4.09 7.20 7.54
N THR A 170 -3.30 8.26 7.70
CA THR A 170 -2.60 8.54 8.96
C THR A 170 -2.76 9.98 9.42
N SER A 171 -2.85 10.18 10.74
CA SER A 171 -2.91 11.50 11.37
C SER A 171 -1.82 11.67 12.43
N LEU A 172 -1.34 12.90 12.62
CA LEU A 172 -0.46 13.24 13.73
C LEU A 172 -1.23 13.25 15.07
N ASN A 173 -2.48 13.73 15.05
CA ASN A 173 -3.29 13.81 16.25
C ASN A 173 -3.82 12.44 16.68
N SER A 174 -4.05 12.30 17.99
CA SER A 174 -4.71 11.12 18.56
C SER A 174 -6.17 11.06 18.13
N GLN A 175 -6.76 9.87 18.23
CA GLN A 175 -8.17 9.69 17.94
C GLN A 175 -9.07 10.59 18.80
N ASP A 176 -8.80 10.68 20.10
CA ASP A 176 -9.62 11.47 21.03
C ASP A 176 -9.64 12.96 20.64
N PHE A 177 -8.46 13.51 20.31
CA PHE A 177 -8.36 14.88 19.79
C PHE A 177 -9.20 15.06 18.53
N LEU A 178 -9.18 14.08 17.62
CA LEU A 178 -9.92 14.16 16.37
C LEU A 178 -11.45 14.13 16.58
N ILE A 179 -11.92 13.30 17.52
CA ILE A 179 -13.33 13.23 17.91
C ILE A 179 -13.80 14.58 18.47
N GLU A 180 -12.98 15.22 19.31
CA GLU A 180 -13.32 16.49 19.94
C GLU A 180 -13.30 17.67 18.96
N ASN A 181 -12.39 17.66 17.98
CA ASN A 181 -12.10 18.85 17.16
C ASN A 181 -12.66 18.78 15.72
N TYR A 182 -13.06 17.60 15.23
CA TYR A 182 -13.54 17.43 13.86
C TYR A 182 -14.87 16.68 13.81
N GLY A 183 -15.98 17.41 13.64
CA GLY A 183 -17.33 16.84 13.67
C GLY A 183 -17.59 15.73 12.64
N ASN A 184 -16.87 15.71 11.52
CA ASN A 184 -17.02 14.68 10.47
C ASN A 184 -16.03 13.51 10.61
N PHE A 185 -15.10 13.56 11.57
CA PHE A 185 -14.04 12.56 11.69
C PHE A 185 -14.58 11.13 11.81
N LEU A 186 -15.54 10.90 12.70
CA LEU A 186 -16.10 9.56 12.92
C LEU A 186 -16.78 9.01 11.66
N THR A 187 -17.54 9.84 10.93
CA THR A 187 -18.20 9.45 9.68
C THR A 187 -17.17 9.09 8.61
N ASN A 188 -16.16 9.94 8.40
CA ASN A 188 -15.13 9.70 7.39
C ASN A 188 -14.26 8.48 7.74
N LYS A 189 -13.91 8.31 9.03
CA LYS A 189 -13.19 7.13 9.51
C LYS A 189 -14.01 5.85 9.31
N MET A 190 -15.32 5.89 9.60
CA MET A 190 -16.21 4.75 9.37
C MET A 190 -16.26 4.36 7.90
N GLU A 191 -16.35 5.35 7.00
CA GLU A 191 -16.35 5.12 5.54
C GLU A 191 -15.06 4.43 5.09
N LEU A 192 -13.92 4.85 5.63
CA LEU A 192 -12.62 4.24 5.36
C LEU A 192 -12.54 2.79 5.83
N VAL A 193 -12.83 2.54 7.11
CA VAL A 193 -12.72 1.21 7.71
C VAL A 193 -13.69 0.23 7.07
N THR A 194 -14.93 0.65 6.80
CA THR A 194 -15.97 -0.19 6.15
C THR A 194 -15.54 -0.62 4.74
N ARG A 195 -14.71 0.19 4.07
CA ARG A 195 -14.17 -0.13 2.73
C ARG A 195 -12.82 -0.86 2.78
N GLY A 196 -12.31 -1.17 3.98
CA GLY A 196 -11.08 -1.92 4.18
C GLY A 196 -9.81 -1.09 4.29
N ALA A 197 -9.90 0.24 4.45
CA ALA A 197 -8.72 1.06 4.70
C ALA A 197 -8.13 0.79 6.08
N THR A 198 -6.80 0.96 6.19
CA THR A 198 -6.14 1.03 7.49
C THR A 198 -6.04 2.47 7.95
N VAL A 199 -6.46 2.75 9.18
CA VAL A 199 -6.39 4.09 9.79
C VAL A 199 -5.44 4.04 10.99
N VAL A 200 -4.39 4.87 10.98
CA VAL A 200 -3.36 4.93 12.04
C VAL A 200 -3.26 6.35 12.59
N HIS A 201 -3.16 6.49 13.92
CA HIS A 201 -3.09 7.79 14.59
C HIS A 201 -1.74 7.96 15.31
N GLY A 202 -1.35 9.21 15.59
CA GLY A 202 -0.09 9.52 16.27
C GLY A 202 1.15 9.43 15.38
N VAL A 203 1.00 9.42 14.06
CA VAL A 203 2.11 9.28 13.12
C VAL A 203 2.74 10.65 12.83
N ASP A 204 3.98 10.85 13.30
CA ASP A 204 4.81 11.98 12.88
C ASP A 204 5.49 11.66 11.54
N VAL A 205 5.15 12.44 10.51
CA VAL A 205 5.72 12.34 9.16
C VAL A 205 7.24 12.49 9.11
N ARG A 206 7.85 13.11 10.12
CA ARG A 206 9.31 13.25 10.25
C ARG A 206 9.98 11.99 10.79
N ALA A 207 9.19 11.04 11.31
CA ALA A 207 9.64 9.80 11.92
C ALA A 207 8.88 8.55 11.41
N MET A 208 8.00 8.68 10.42
CA MET A 208 7.09 7.61 9.97
C MET A 208 7.81 6.34 9.46
N VAL A 209 9.08 6.43 9.04
CA VAL A 209 9.89 5.23 8.72
C VAL A 209 10.20 4.36 9.95
N LYS A 210 10.02 4.91 11.16
CA LYS A 210 10.21 4.21 12.43
C LYS A 210 8.90 3.71 13.04
N ASP A 211 7.77 4.05 12.43
CA ASP A 211 6.47 3.56 12.88
C ASP A 211 6.41 2.04 12.71
N THR A 212 5.93 1.34 13.74
CA THR A 212 5.97 -0.13 13.78
C THR A 212 5.13 -0.77 12.70
N PHE A 213 4.03 -0.14 12.29
CA PHE A 213 3.16 -0.63 11.24
C PHE A 213 3.64 -0.21 9.86
N LEU A 214 4.07 1.06 9.70
CA LEU A 214 4.42 1.59 8.39
C LEU A 214 5.83 1.20 7.91
N SER A 215 6.76 0.94 8.83
CA SER A 215 8.20 0.75 8.50
C SER A 215 8.48 -0.39 7.52
N SER A 216 7.60 -1.40 7.42
CA SER A 216 7.73 -2.51 6.49
C SER A 216 6.94 -2.34 5.18
N LEU A 217 6.28 -1.20 5.00
CA LEU A 217 5.41 -0.95 3.85
C LEU A 217 6.08 -0.01 2.85
N ILE A 218 6.05 -0.42 1.58
CA ILE A 218 6.35 0.44 0.43
C ILE A 218 5.05 0.81 -0.28
N PHE A 219 4.98 2.01 -0.85
CA PHE A 219 3.79 2.62 -1.46
C PHE A 219 4.07 3.10 -2.88
N ASP A 220 3.02 3.14 -3.71
CA ASP A 220 3.08 3.74 -5.05
C ASP A 220 2.81 5.24 -4.99
N ARG A 221 2.01 5.68 -4.02
CA ARG A 221 1.66 7.09 -3.82
C ARG A 221 1.75 7.44 -2.34
N ILE A 222 2.47 8.51 -2.01
CA ILE A 222 2.50 9.08 -0.66
C ILE A 222 2.01 10.52 -0.74
N ILE A 223 0.89 10.81 -0.08
CA ILE A 223 0.15 12.07 -0.23
C ILE A 223 0.21 12.86 1.08
N PHE A 224 0.67 14.11 1.02
CA PHE A 224 0.63 15.06 2.14
C PHE A 224 -0.05 16.37 1.71
N ASN A 225 -1.32 16.51 2.07
CA ASN A 225 -2.11 17.70 1.71
C ASN A 225 -1.98 18.79 2.78
N PHE A 226 -1.67 20.00 2.32
CA PHE A 226 -1.55 21.21 3.12
C PHE A 226 -0.65 21.05 4.36
N PRO A 227 0.61 20.60 4.18
CA PRO A 227 1.52 20.41 5.30
C PRO A 227 1.66 21.69 6.12
N HIS A 228 1.53 21.60 7.45
CA HIS A 228 1.58 22.76 8.34
C HIS A 228 2.27 22.45 9.66
N ALA A 229 3.17 23.34 10.11
CA ALA A 229 3.99 23.13 11.32
C ALA A 229 3.32 23.66 12.61
N GLY A 230 2.01 23.94 12.57
CA GLY A 230 1.25 24.49 13.70
C GLY A 230 1.64 25.93 14.07
N LYS A 231 2.15 26.71 13.11
CA LYS A 231 2.51 28.13 13.28
C LYS A 231 1.79 28.97 12.24
N PHE A 232 1.12 30.04 12.67
CA PHE A 232 0.20 30.81 11.83
C PHE A 232 0.74 32.19 11.43
N GLY A 233 1.89 32.61 11.96
CA GLY A 233 2.56 33.81 11.52
C GLY A 233 3.32 33.60 10.21
N GLN A 234 3.92 34.68 9.73
CA GLN A 234 4.64 34.74 8.45
C GLN A 234 6.10 35.18 8.62
N SER A 235 6.68 34.92 9.80
CA SER A 235 8.08 35.22 10.08
C SER A 235 9.03 34.23 9.40
N ASP A 236 10.30 34.62 9.24
CA ASP A 236 11.33 33.73 8.70
C ASP A 236 11.54 32.48 9.58
N SER A 237 11.34 32.62 10.90
CA SER A 237 11.41 31.50 11.84
C SER A 237 10.32 30.46 11.56
N GLU A 238 9.11 30.91 11.26
CA GLU A 238 7.99 30.03 10.92
C GLU A 238 8.18 29.41 9.55
N LEU A 239 8.63 30.20 8.57
CA LEU A 239 9.00 29.69 7.25
C LEU A 239 10.02 28.54 7.36
N ARG A 240 11.06 28.68 8.20
CA ARG A 240 12.02 27.61 8.44
C ARG A 240 11.36 26.35 9.00
N LYS A 241 10.47 26.47 9.99
CA LYS A 241 9.75 25.31 10.58
C LYS A 241 8.88 24.60 9.56
N HIS A 242 8.22 25.34 8.67
CA HIS A 242 7.44 24.78 7.58
C HIS A 242 8.31 24.02 6.57
N LYS A 243 9.43 24.62 6.15
CA LYS A 243 10.40 23.94 5.27
C LYS A 243 11.00 22.70 5.92
N GLU A 244 11.30 22.75 7.22
CA GLU A 244 11.79 21.60 7.99
C GLU A 244 10.76 20.48 8.09
N LEU A 245 9.46 20.82 8.20
CA LEU A 245 8.39 19.83 8.11
C LEU A 245 8.40 19.09 6.78
N VAL A 246 8.38 19.83 5.68
CA VAL A 246 8.39 19.26 4.32
C VAL A 246 9.66 18.46 4.07
N ARG A 247 10.83 18.98 4.47
CA ARG A 247 12.12 18.27 4.35
C ARG A 247 12.12 16.96 5.13
N GLY A 248 11.63 16.99 6.38
CA GLY A 248 11.53 15.80 7.22
C GLY A 248 10.59 14.75 6.62
N PHE A 249 9.44 15.17 6.09
CA PHE A 249 8.51 14.29 5.38
C PHE A 249 9.16 13.67 4.14
N LEU A 250 9.72 14.47 3.23
CA LEU A 250 10.31 13.98 1.98
C LEU A 250 11.43 12.96 2.23
N ARG A 251 12.28 13.22 3.23
CA ARG A 251 13.34 12.27 3.65
C ARG A 251 12.80 10.92 4.11
N ASN A 252 11.63 10.89 4.75
CA ASN A 252 10.99 9.67 5.19
C ASN A 252 10.26 8.99 4.02
N ALA A 253 9.47 9.76 3.26
CA ALA A 253 8.69 9.28 2.13
C ALA A 253 9.57 8.61 1.06
N LYS A 254 10.75 9.18 0.75
CA LYS A 254 11.73 8.59 -0.17
C LYS A 254 12.14 7.15 0.19
N LYS A 255 12.11 6.78 1.47
CA LYS A 255 12.47 5.43 1.94
C LYS A 255 11.31 4.44 1.91
N MET A 256 10.10 4.91 1.64
CA MET A 256 8.85 4.16 1.73
C MET A 256 8.11 4.13 0.40
N ILE A 257 8.75 4.58 -0.68
CA ILE A 257 8.14 4.70 -1.99
C ILE A 257 8.80 3.75 -2.98
N ASN A 258 7.99 3.15 -3.86
CA ASN A 258 8.45 2.29 -4.95
C ASN A 258 9.26 3.11 -5.97
N GLU A 259 10.01 2.42 -6.82
CA GLU A 259 10.84 3.01 -7.88
C GLU A 259 10.00 3.92 -8.82
N ASP A 260 8.83 3.46 -9.26
CA ASP A 260 7.86 4.23 -10.06
C ASP A 260 6.84 5.02 -9.22
N GLY A 261 7.12 5.18 -7.92
CA GLY A 261 6.20 5.85 -7.02
C GLY A 261 6.32 7.37 -7.06
N GLU A 262 5.24 8.05 -6.70
CA GLU A 262 5.16 9.52 -6.67
C GLU A 262 4.79 10.03 -5.26
N ILE A 263 5.50 11.05 -4.80
CA ILE A 263 5.17 11.83 -3.60
C ILE A 263 4.36 13.05 -4.03
N HIS A 264 3.16 13.19 -3.47
CA HIS A 264 2.21 14.24 -3.82
C HIS A 264 2.08 15.22 -2.65
N ILE A 265 2.45 16.48 -2.87
CA ILE A 265 2.27 17.54 -1.88
C ILE A 265 1.35 18.60 -2.46
N THR A 266 0.22 18.87 -1.81
CA THR A 266 -0.65 19.99 -2.17
C THR A 266 -0.44 21.13 -1.18
N HIS A 267 -0.23 22.35 -1.66
CA HIS A 267 0.03 23.50 -0.81
C HIS A 267 -0.58 24.78 -1.42
N LYS A 268 -0.65 25.86 -0.63
CA LYS A 268 -1.07 27.17 -1.11
C LYS A 268 0.00 27.75 -2.03
N SER A 269 -0.41 28.45 -3.09
CA SER A 269 0.49 28.96 -4.13
C SER A 269 0.51 30.49 -4.21
N ASN A 270 0.38 31.19 -3.08
CA ASN A 270 0.37 32.65 -3.02
C ASN A 270 1.27 33.21 -1.92
N GLY A 271 1.77 34.43 -2.14
CA GLY A 271 2.46 35.24 -1.13
C GLY A 271 3.54 34.49 -0.36
N PHE A 272 3.39 34.44 0.97
CA PHE A 272 4.30 33.76 1.89
C PHE A 272 4.56 32.28 1.54
N TYR A 273 3.55 31.59 0.99
CA TYR A 273 3.59 30.16 0.74
C TYR A 273 4.47 29.78 -0.46
N LEU A 274 4.64 30.68 -1.43
CA LEU A 274 5.58 30.49 -2.55
C LEU A 274 7.04 30.40 -2.07
N LYS A 275 7.37 31.10 -0.97
CA LYS A 275 8.72 31.10 -0.38
C LYS A 275 9.13 29.74 0.18
N TRP A 276 8.20 28.79 0.31
CA TRP A 276 8.51 27.45 0.78
C TRP A 276 9.42 26.73 -0.20
N ASP A 277 9.20 26.94 -1.50
CA ASP A 277 9.96 26.33 -2.60
C ASP A 277 10.08 24.80 -2.43
N ILE A 278 8.92 24.14 -2.40
CA ILE A 278 8.82 22.68 -2.24
C ILE A 278 9.64 21.94 -3.30
N PRO A 279 9.65 22.34 -4.60
CA PRO A 279 10.52 21.71 -5.60
C PRO A 279 12.00 21.75 -5.22
N LYS A 280 12.51 22.89 -4.73
CA LYS A 280 13.91 22.96 -4.27
C LYS A 280 14.17 22.04 -3.09
N ILE A 281 13.24 21.93 -2.14
CA ILE A 281 13.38 21.00 -1.00
C ILE A 281 13.40 19.54 -1.49
N GLY A 282 12.58 19.20 -2.50
CA GLY A 282 12.60 17.89 -3.16
C GLY A 282 13.97 17.56 -3.73
N SER A 283 14.48 18.46 -4.57
CA SER A 283 15.82 18.36 -5.16
C SER A 283 16.92 18.21 -4.10
N ASP A 284 16.85 18.98 -3.01
CA ASP A 284 17.79 18.87 -1.88
C ASP A 284 17.74 17.51 -1.15
N GLN A 285 16.64 16.75 -1.26
CA GLN A 285 16.52 15.39 -0.73
C GLN A 285 16.87 14.30 -1.78
N GLY A 286 17.33 14.71 -2.96
CA GLY A 286 17.65 13.83 -4.08
C GLY A 286 16.40 13.18 -4.67
N LEU A 287 15.33 13.94 -4.78
CA LEU A 287 14.11 13.60 -5.50
C LEU A 287 13.96 14.52 -6.72
#